data_AF-A0A1F9UBL6-F1
#
_entry.id   AF-A0A1F9UBL6-F1
#
_cell.length_a   1.000
_cell.length_b   1.000
_cell.length_c   1.000
_cell.angle_alpha   90.00
_cell.angle_beta   90.00
_cell.angle_gamma   90.00
#
_symmetry.space_group_name_H-M   'P 1'
#
loop_
_entity.id
_entity.type
_entity.pdbx_description
1 polymer ?
#
loop_
_entity_poly.entity_id
_entity_poly.type
_entity_poly.pdbx_seq_one_letter_code
_entity_poly.pdbx_strand_id
1 'polypeptide(L)'
;MILFGIILFLAGGLRAQEPVEIENSVSVYPSSLPALWRRSVRLVLTDQAPQRVCPQENRGFKTLGHKAAGKLAYELEASGARLSVSETQTALRASWAAWARHGAIPALEGAISSEPLSSVFAHDRRNSVSWQPLSPFSSDTLVAVQLLIDREKGKLMEFDIALNAEVSWATGKGPLPALSYDVQSALTTAFGFVLGLGEVRDSAACGSALYPFLRSGDRTRRILGEGDKEAIRKIY
;
A
#
# COMPACT_ATOMS: atom_id res chain seq x y z
N MET A 1 8.71 49.22 -27.81
CA MET A 1 8.75 48.18 -28.87
C MET A 1 9.76 47.13 -28.43
N ILE A 2 9.26 45.96 -28.02
CA ILE A 2 9.91 44.66 -27.73
C ILE A 2 11.05 44.66 -26.69
N LEU A 3 10.69 44.36 -25.42
CA LEU A 3 11.61 43.86 -24.39
C LEU A 3 11.66 42.32 -24.54
N PHE A 4 12.83 41.76 -24.83
CA PHE A 4 13.03 40.31 -24.99
C PHE A 4 13.06 39.62 -23.63
N GLY A 5 12.26 38.56 -23.50
CA GLY A 5 12.09 37.78 -22.28
C GLY A 5 13.29 36.89 -21.95
N ILE A 6 13.66 36.89 -20.68
CA ILE A 6 14.41 35.80 -20.05
C ILE A 6 13.38 34.94 -19.32
N ILE A 7 12.98 33.83 -19.95
CA ILE A 7 12.24 32.76 -19.26
C ILE A 7 13.30 31.89 -18.60
N LEU A 8 13.53 32.15 -17.30
CA LEU A 8 14.27 31.25 -16.44
C LEU A 8 13.37 30.03 -16.18
N PHE A 9 13.66 28.90 -16.81
CA PHE A 9 13.11 27.60 -16.40
C PHE A 9 13.66 27.27 -15.01
N LEU A 10 12.87 27.56 -13.98
CA LEU A 10 13.09 26.99 -12.66
C LEU A 10 12.86 25.48 -12.77
N ALA A 11 13.97 24.73 -12.71
CA ALA A 11 13.99 23.31 -12.42
C ALA A 11 13.40 23.10 -11.01
N GLY A 12 12.07 23.06 -10.92
CA GLY A 12 11.33 22.59 -9.77
C GLY A 12 11.56 21.08 -9.65
N GLY A 13 12.68 20.71 -9.05
CA GLY A 13 12.93 19.34 -8.63
C GLY A 13 11.73 18.84 -7.84
N LEU A 14 11.23 17.66 -8.22
CA LEU A 14 10.23 16.87 -7.51
C LEU A 14 10.62 16.79 -6.03
N ARG A 15 10.12 17.74 -5.24
CA ARG A 15 10.22 17.69 -3.80
C ARG A 15 9.39 16.48 -3.41
N ALA A 16 10.05 15.41 -2.99
CA ALA A 16 9.38 14.26 -2.40
C ALA A 16 8.47 14.81 -1.31
N GLN A 17 7.16 14.82 -1.56
CA GLN A 17 6.17 15.25 -0.57
C GLN A 17 6.45 14.44 0.69
N GLU A 18 6.65 15.08 1.83
CA GLU A 18 6.75 14.37 3.12
C GLU A 18 5.57 13.41 3.28
N PRO A 19 5.71 12.29 4.00
CA PRO A 19 4.58 11.41 4.21
C PRO A 19 3.42 12.24 4.76
N VAL A 20 2.33 12.28 4.01
CA VAL A 20 1.08 12.82 4.52
C VAL A 20 0.58 11.77 5.50
N GLU A 21 1.14 11.78 6.70
CA GLU A 21 0.54 11.11 7.84
C GLU A 21 -0.71 11.95 8.16
N ILE A 22 -1.81 11.61 7.49
CA ILE A 22 -3.13 12.21 7.75
C ILE A 22 -3.58 11.64 9.09
N GLU A 23 -2.94 12.05 10.19
CA GLU A 23 -3.15 11.43 11.49
C GLU A 23 -4.55 11.69 12.03
N ASN A 24 -5.25 12.74 11.58
CA ASN A 24 -6.54 13.13 12.15
C ASN A 24 -7.41 13.97 11.19
N SER A 25 -7.51 13.63 9.89
CA SER A 25 -8.47 14.35 9.05
C SER A 25 -9.89 13.91 9.39
N VAL A 26 -10.69 14.82 9.93
CA VAL A 26 -12.13 14.65 10.14
C VAL A 26 -12.86 14.34 8.81
N SER A 27 -12.28 14.75 7.67
CA SER A 27 -12.82 14.42 6.34
C SER A 27 -12.63 12.96 5.94
N VAL A 28 -11.72 12.23 6.61
CA VAL A 28 -11.44 10.81 6.39
C VAL A 28 -12.00 9.97 7.55
N TYR A 29 -12.04 10.53 8.77
CA TYR A 29 -12.40 9.84 10.00
C TYR A 29 -13.57 10.51 10.73
N PRO A 30 -14.81 10.00 10.58
CA PRO A 30 -15.99 10.63 11.16
C PRO A 30 -16.17 10.39 12.67
N SER A 31 -15.38 9.51 13.30
CA SER A 31 -15.53 9.14 14.72
C SER A 31 -14.29 9.46 15.55
N SER A 32 -14.50 9.96 16.78
CA SER A 32 -13.44 10.12 17.77
C SER A 32 -12.94 8.75 18.24
N LEU A 33 -11.63 8.64 18.44
CA LEU A 33 -10.98 7.43 18.94
C LEU A 33 -10.59 7.60 20.41
N PRO A 34 -10.48 6.49 21.17
CA PRO A 34 -9.80 6.51 22.46
C PRO A 34 -8.39 7.11 22.33
N ALA A 35 -7.92 7.85 23.34
CA ALA A 35 -6.63 8.57 23.30
C ALA A 35 -5.40 7.68 23.00
N LEU A 36 -5.49 6.39 23.34
CA LEU A 36 -4.42 5.42 23.11
C LEU A 36 -4.46 4.79 21.72
N TRP A 37 -5.48 5.08 20.92
CA TRP A 37 -5.62 4.55 19.56
C TRP A 37 -5.18 5.59 18.54
N ARG A 38 -4.59 5.11 17.44
CA ARG A 38 -4.15 5.94 16.33
C ARG A 38 -4.67 5.36 15.03
N ARG A 39 -5.20 6.23 14.16
CA ARG A 39 -5.36 5.93 12.74
C ARG A 39 -4.17 6.42 11.94
N SER A 40 -3.80 5.65 10.94
CA SER A 40 -2.69 5.95 10.06
C SER A 40 -3.09 5.56 8.63
N VAL A 41 -3.02 6.51 7.69
CA VAL A 41 -3.12 6.21 6.25
C VAL A 41 -1.72 6.05 5.67
N ARG A 42 -1.56 5.08 4.78
CA ARG A 42 -0.39 4.91 3.91
C ARG A 42 -0.86 4.79 2.47
N LEU A 43 -0.11 5.37 1.55
CA LEU A 43 -0.48 5.43 0.14
C LEU A 43 0.56 4.70 -0.72
N VAL A 44 0.07 3.96 -1.70
CA VAL A 44 0.88 3.51 -2.85
C VAL A 44 0.51 4.40 -4.01
N LEU A 45 1.49 5.10 -4.56
CA LEU A 45 1.34 6.10 -5.62
C LEU A 45 1.84 5.54 -6.95
N THR A 46 1.45 6.14 -8.06
CA THR A 46 2.05 5.83 -9.36
C THR A 46 3.45 6.43 -9.49
N ASP A 47 4.39 5.66 -10.03
CA ASP A 47 5.72 6.18 -10.41
C ASP A 47 5.68 6.77 -11.83
N GLN A 48 5.81 8.09 -11.90
CA GLN A 48 5.87 8.85 -13.16
C GLN A 48 7.30 9.03 -13.68
N ALA A 49 8.31 8.52 -12.97
CA ALA A 49 9.70 8.69 -13.39
C ALA A 49 10.01 7.91 -14.68
N PRO A 50 10.82 8.47 -15.59
CA PRO A 50 11.34 7.73 -16.74
C PRO A 50 12.15 6.51 -16.26
N GLN A 51 12.20 5.44 -17.08
CA GLN A 51 12.71 4.12 -16.71
C GLN A 51 13.98 4.19 -15.84
N ARG A 52 13.83 3.98 -14.54
CA ARG A 52 14.94 3.79 -13.60
C ARG A 52 15.27 2.30 -13.51
N VAL A 53 16.56 2.00 -13.49
CA VAL A 53 17.05 0.68 -13.08
C VAL A 53 17.00 0.65 -11.56
N CYS A 54 16.16 -0.23 -11.02
CA CYS A 54 16.03 -0.41 -9.59
C CYS A 54 16.99 -1.48 -9.10
N PRO A 55 18.08 -1.11 -8.40
CA PRO A 55 18.94 -2.12 -7.81
C PRO A 55 18.16 -2.89 -6.75
N GLN A 56 18.32 -4.22 -6.73
CA GLN A 56 17.63 -5.08 -5.76
C GLN A 56 18.29 -5.06 -4.37
N GLU A 57 19.51 -4.52 -4.27
CA GLU A 57 20.34 -4.59 -3.06
C GLU A 57 20.18 -3.38 -2.13
N ASN A 58 18.95 -2.92 -1.90
CA ASN A 58 18.73 -1.96 -0.82
C ASN A 58 18.46 -2.69 0.50
N ARG A 59 19.30 -2.41 1.51
CA ARG A 59 19.17 -2.96 2.89
C ARG A 59 18.46 -2.01 3.85
N GLY A 60 18.15 -0.78 3.43
CA GLY A 60 17.43 0.17 4.24
C GLY A 60 16.00 -0.28 4.48
N PHE A 61 15.53 -0.14 5.73
CA PHE A 61 14.14 -0.38 6.09
C PHE A 61 13.70 0.59 7.19
N LYS A 62 12.38 0.78 7.30
CA LYS A 62 11.73 1.56 8.36
C LYS A 62 10.69 0.69 9.04
N THR A 63 10.50 0.85 10.35
CA THR A 63 9.42 0.22 11.11
C THR A 63 8.42 1.27 11.56
N LEU A 64 7.14 0.93 11.63
CA LEU A 64 6.04 1.82 12.04
C LEU A 64 5.71 1.72 13.54
N GLY A 65 6.35 0.80 14.27
CA GLY A 65 6.18 0.66 15.71
C GLY A 65 4.94 -0.12 16.14
N HIS A 66 4.25 -0.77 15.19
CA HIS A 66 3.20 -1.73 15.48
C HIS A 66 3.53 -3.11 14.91
N LYS A 67 2.83 -4.14 15.38
CA LYS A 67 2.78 -5.45 14.75
C LYS A 67 1.36 -6.00 14.75
N ALA A 68 0.99 -6.74 13.71
CA ALA A 68 -0.16 -7.62 13.75
C ALA A 68 0.10 -8.83 14.65
N ALA A 69 -0.93 -9.34 15.32
CA ALA A 69 -0.82 -10.48 16.22
C ALA A 69 -2.06 -11.38 16.13
N GLY A 70 -1.89 -12.66 16.47
CA GLY A 70 -2.97 -13.64 16.38
C GLY A 70 -3.25 -14.04 14.93
N LYS A 71 -4.51 -14.30 14.62
CA LYS A 71 -5.01 -14.58 13.26
C LYS A 71 -5.71 -13.33 12.74
N LEU A 72 -5.41 -12.94 11.50
CA LEU A 72 -6.04 -11.81 10.83
C LEU A 72 -7.13 -12.33 9.89
N ALA A 73 -8.39 -12.08 10.25
CA ALA A 73 -9.52 -12.32 9.37
C ALA A 73 -9.77 -11.07 8.51
N TYR A 74 -10.04 -11.23 7.22
CA TYR A 74 -10.38 -10.13 6.32
C TYR A 74 -11.56 -10.47 5.40
N GLU A 75 -12.26 -9.43 4.93
CA GLU A 75 -13.29 -9.52 3.89
C GLU A 75 -12.75 -8.96 2.57
N LEU A 76 -12.94 -9.69 1.48
CA LEU A 76 -12.62 -9.26 0.12
C LEU A 76 -13.89 -8.84 -0.60
N GLU A 77 -13.93 -7.62 -1.11
CA GLU A 77 -15.03 -7.17 -1.97
C GLU A 77 -15.05 -7.95 -3.28
N ALA A 78 -16.21 -8.53 -3.60
CA ALA A 78 -16.39 -9.36 -4.78
C ALA A 78 -16.49 -8.55 -6.09
N SER A 79 -16.83 -7.27 -6.00
CA SER A 79 -17.12 -6.40 -7.14
C SER A 79 -16.18 -5.19 -7.15
N GLY A 80 -15.96 -4.60 -8.33
CA GLY A 80 -15.34 -3.27 -8.46
C GLY A 80 -14.05 -3.21 -9.26
N ALA A 81 -13.31 -4.32 -9.45
CA ALA A 81 -12.24 -4.37 -10.44
C ALA A 81 -12.66 -5.03 -11.75
N ARG A 82 -11.91 -4.72 -12.82
CA ARG A 82 -11.87 -5.51 -14.05
C ARG A 82 -11.23 -6.90 -13.86
N LEU A 83 -10.75 -7.21 -12.65
CA LEU A 83 -10.22 -8.51 -12.25
C LEU A 83 -11.31 -9.37 -11.64
N SER A 84 -11.24 -10.67 -11.87
CA SER A 84 -12.12 -11.61 -11.16
C SER A 84 -11.77 -11.69 -9.67
N VAL A 85 -12.74 -12.11 -8.86
CA VAL A 85 -12.54 -12.33 -7.42
C VAL A 85 -11.45 -13.36 -7.17
N SER A 86 -11.39 -14.43 -7.95
CA SER A 86 -10.40 -15.50 -7.82
C SER A 86 -8.98 -15.01 -8.13
N GLU A 87 -8.81 -14.16 -9.14
CA GLU A 87 -7.53 -13.52 -9.46
C GLU A 87 -7.06 -12.61 -8.32
N THR A 88 -7.97 -11.78 -7.79
CA THR A 88 -7.68 -10.87 -6.68
C THR A 88 -7.31 -11.64 -5.42
N GLN A 89 -8.10 -12.66 -5.06
CA GLN A 89 -7.84 -13.50 -3.90
C GLN A 89 -6.50 -14.26 -4.03
N THR A 90 -6.15 -14.70 -5.25
CA THR A 90 -4.86 -15.35 -5.52
C THR A 90 -3.70 -14.38 -5.36
N ALA A 91 -3.81 -13.17 -5.91
CA ALA A 91 -2.79 -12.13 -5.75
C ALA A 91 -2.61 -11.73 -4.28
N LEU A 92 -3.70 -11.60 -3.53
CA LEU A 92 -3.70 -11.28 -2.12
C LEU A 92 -2.97 -12.35 -1.30
N ARG A 93 -3.34 -13.63 -1.45
CA ARG A 93 -2.65 -14.75 -0.79
C ARG A 93 -1.17 -14.82 -1.16
N ALA A 94 -0.83 -14.60 -2.44
CA ALA A 94 0.55 -14.60 -2.89
C ALA A 94 1.37 -13.44 -2.29
N SER A 95 0.74 -12.28 -2.10
CA SER A 95 1.35 -11.11 -1.45
C SER A 95 1.62 -11.36 0.03
N TRP A 96 0.64 -11.92 0.77
CA TRP A 96 0.84 -12.30 2.17
C TRP A 96 1.92 -13.38 2.33
N ALA A 97 1.89 -14.40 1.46
CA ALA A 97 2.87 -15.47 1.46
C ALA A 97 4.30 -14.98 1.15
N ALA A 98 4.46 -13.87 0.42
CA ALA A 98 5.77 -13.27 0.20
C ALA A 98 6.43 -12.87 1.53
N TRP A 99 5.68 -12.28 2.44
CA TRP A 99 6.13 -11.93 3.79
C TRP A 99 6.23 -13.14 4.72
N ALA A 100 5.23 -14.03 4.71
CA ALA A 100 5.19 -15.18 5.62
C ALA A 100 6.35 -16.17 5.46
N ARG A 101 6.99 -16.22 4.28
CA ARG A 101 8.19 -17.03 4.05
C ARG A 101 9.42 -16.55 4.81
N HIS A 102 9.42 -15.32 5.30
CA HIS A 102 10.60 -14.69 5.88
C HIS A 102 10.44 -14.27 7.34
N GLY A 103 9.25 -14.35 7.93
CA GLY A 103 9.01 -14.08 9.35
C GLY A 103 7.84 -14.89 9.90
N ALA A 104 7.77 -15.04 11.22
CA ALA A 104 6.69 -15.74 11.91
C ALA A 104 5.42 -14.85 12.04
N ILE A 105 4.90 -14.40 10.90
CA ILE A 105 3.76 -13.49 10.84
C ILE A 105 2.43 -14.23 11.11
N PRO A 106 1.38 -13.52 11.57
CA PRO A 106 0.01 -14.01 11.66
C PRO A 106 -0.48 -14.79 10.44
N ALA A 107 -1.33 -15.80 10.70
CA ALA A 107 -2.13 -16.39 9.63
C ALA A 107 -3.13 -15.35 9.11
N LEU A 108 -3.30 -15.30 7.79
CA LEU A 108 -4.30 -14.46 7.13
C LEU A 108 -5.41 -15.35 6.56
N GLU A 109 -6.65 -15.09 6.95
CA GLU A 109 -7.82 -15.82 6.49
C GLU A 109 -8.86 -14.88 5.91
N GLY A 110 -9.32 -15.21 4.70
CA GLY A 110 -10.21 -14.35 3.93
C GLY A 110 -11.56 -14.97 3.70
N ALA A 111 -12.60 -14.15 3.79
CA ALA A 111 -13.92 -14.43 3.24
C ALA A 111 -14.20 -13.49 2.06
N ILE A 112 -15.03 -13.92 1.12
CA ILE A 112 -15.56 -13.04 0.07
C ILE A 112 -16.80 -12.36 0.65
N SER A 113 -16.87 -11.04 0.59
CA SER A 113 -18.06 -10.29 1.00
C SER A 113 -19.14 -10.45 -0.06
N SER A 114 -20.38 -10.73 0.38
CA SER A 114 -21.56 -10.71 -0.47
C SER A 114 -22.11 -9.30 -0.71
N GLU A 115 -21.71 -8.34 0.13
CA GLU A 115 -22.16 -6.95 0.10
C GLU A 115 -21.02 -6.01 -0.29
N PRO A 116 -21.31 -4.88 -0.97
CA PRO A 116 -20.33 -3.82 -1.16
C PRO A 116 -19.75 -3.35 0.17
N LEU A 117 -18.43 -3.16 0.23
CA LEU A 117 -17.75 -2.70 1.44
C LEU A 117 -17.78 -1.17 1.52
N SER A 118 -18.98 -0.58 1.53
CA SER A 118 -19.20 0.87 1.37
C SER A 118 -18.68 1.76 2.51
N SER A 119 -18.21 1.18 3.61
CA SER A 119 -17.69 1.88 4.79
C SER A 119 -16.18 1.73 4.97
N VAL A 120 -15.41 1.70 3.87
CA VAL A 120 -13.95 1.73 3.95
C VAL A 120 -13.50 2.88 4.83
N PHE A 121 -12.53 2.60 5.70
CA PHE A 121 -11.98 3.56 6.68
C PHE A 121 -12.85 3.84 7.91
N ALA A 122 -14.02 3.22 8.01
CA ALA A 122 -14.80 3.20 9.24
C ALA A 122 -14.17 2.29 10.29
N HIS A 123 -14.37 2.62 11.56
CA HIS A 123 -14.05 1.69 12.65
C HIS A 123 -15.24 0.73 12.82
N ASP A 124 -15.19 -0.41 12.14
CA ASP A 124 -16.27 -1.41 12.12
C ASP A 124 -15.84 -2.78 12.66
N ARG A 125 -14.60 -2.89 13.17
CA ARG A 125 -14.01 -4.14 13.70
C ARG A 125 -13.79 -5.22 12.66
N ARG A 126 -13.70 -4.84 11.38
CA ARG A 126 -13.35 -5.73 10.29
C ARG A 126 -12.04 -5.28 9.66
N ASN A 127 -11.38 -6.22 9.00
CA ASN A 127 -10.33 -5.89 8.06
C ASN A 127 -10.89 -6.06 6.66
N SER A 128 -10.64 -5.10 5.78
CA SER A 128 -11.20 -5.12 4.43
C SER A 128 -10.14 -4.99 3.34
N VAL A 129 -10.42 -5.61 2.20
CA VAL A 129 -9.76 -5.33 0.91
C VAL A 129 -10.86 -5.07 -0.10
N SER A 130 -10.89 -3.85 -0.66
CA SER A 130 -12.00 -3.35 -1.46
C SER A 130 -11.53 -2.57 -2.69
N TRP A 131 -12.45 -2.30 -3.60
CA TRP A 131 -12.25 -1.56 -4.84
C TRP A 131 -13.07 -0.29 -4.82
N GLN A 132 -12.41 0.87 -4.67
CA GLN A 132 -13.12 2.13 -4.49
C GLN A 132 -12.48 3.29 -5.23
N PRO A 133 -13.27 4.32 -5.61
CA PRO A 133 -12.71 5.64 -5.87
C PRO A 133 -11.91 6.10 -4.65
N LEU A 134 -10.71 6.63 -4.85
CA LEU A 134 -9.80 7.04 -3.76
C LEU A 134 -9.88 8.54 -3.42
N SER A 135 -10.94 9.24 -3.84
CA SER A 135 -11.19 10.61 -3.39
C SER A 135 -11.34 10.64 -1.85
N PRO A 136 -10.73 11.59 -1.12
CA PRO A 136 -10.08 12.82 -1.60
C PRO A 136 -8.55 12.72 -1.75
N PHE A 137 -7.96 11.51 -1.81
CA PHE A 137 -6.52 11.38 -2.04
C PHE A 137 -6.15 11.87 -3.44
N SER A 138 -4.85 12.09 -3.65
CA SER A 138 -4.32 12.56 -4.92
C SER A 138 -4.63 11.57 -6.05
N SER A 139 -4.81 12.08 -7.27
CA SER A 139 -5.18 11.29 -8.46
C SER A 139 -4.11 10.26 -8.86
N ASP A 140 -2.90 10.38 -8.34
CA ASP A 140 -1.81 9.42 -8.50
C ASP A 140 -1.87 8.27 -7.48
N THR A 141 -2.86 8.26 -6.57
CA THR A 141 -3.03 7.18 -5.58
C THR A 141 -3.58 5.91 -6.25
N LEU A 142 -2.84 4.82 -6.09
CA LEU A 142 -3.23 3.48 -6.54
C LEU A 142 -3.85 2.67 -5.40
N VAL A 143 -3.31 2.79 -4.19
CA VAL A 143 -3.79 2.07 -3.01
C VAL A 143 -3.77 3.01 -1.81
N ALA A 144 -4.82 2.97 -1.01
CA ALA A 144 -4.84 3.58 0.31
C ALA A 144 -5.00 2.49 1.38
N VAL A 145 -4.14 2.54 2.39
CA VAL A 145 -4.12 1.58 3.49
C VAL A 145 -4.36 2.33 4.79
N GLN A 146 -5.49 2.08 5.42
CA GLN A 146 -5.73 2.54 6.78
C GLN A 146 -5.31 1.47 7.76
N LEU A 147 -4.72 1.92 8.86
CA LEU A 147 -4.38 1.11 10.01
C LEU A 147 -5.00 1.75 11.25
N LEU A 148 -5.68 0.95 12.06
CA LEU A 148 -6.05 1.30 13.43
C LEU A 148 -5.10 0.60 14.39
N ILE A 149 -4.41 1.36 15.23
CA ILE A 149 -3.31 0.89 16.05
C ILE A 149 -3.57 1.26 17.52
N ASP A 150 -3.45 0.27 18.41
CA ASP A 150 -3.29 0.51 19.85
C ASP A 150 -1.83 0.93 20.10
N ARG A 151 -1.62 2.23 20.40
CA ARG A 151 -0.28 2.81 20.58
C ARG A 151 0.42 2.30 21.83
N GLU A 152 -0.34 2.03 22.89
CA GLU A 152 0.22 1.55 24.15
C GLU A 152 0.82 0.16 23.97
N LYS A 153 0.11 -0.71 23.24
CA LYS A 153 0.53 -2.10 23.00
C LYS A 153 1.36 -2.29 21.74
N GLY A 154 1.51 -1.26 20.90
CA GLY A 154 2.10 -1.39 19.57
C GLY A 154 1.40 -2.47 18.73
N LYS A 155 0.06 -2.54 18.81
CA LYS A 155 -0.72 -3.62 18.21
C LYS A 155 -1.63 -3.11 17.09
N LEU A 156 -1.60 -3.77 15.94
CA LEU A 156 -2.61 -3.57 14.90
C LEU A 156 -3.95 -4.11 15.38
N MET A 157 -4.97 -3.26 15.33
CA MET A 157 -6.35 -3.62 15.67
C MET A 157 -7.16 -3.94 14.41
N GLU A 158 -7.12 -3.05 13.44
CA GLU A 158 -7.87 -3.14 12.18
C GLU A 158 -7.02 -2.60 11.02
N PHE A 159 -7.27 -3.08 9.81
CA PHE A 159 -6.75 -2.52 8.57
C PHE A 159 -7.79 -2.52 7.46
N ASP A 160 -7.77 -1.48 6.63
CA ASP A 160 -8.52 -1.44 5.38
C ASP A 160 -7.57 -1.15 4.24
N ILE A 161 -7.69 -1.92 3.15
CA ILE A 161 -6.95 -1.71 1.91
C ILE A 161 -7.95 -1.37 0.82
N ALA A 162 -7.93 -0.12 0.38
CA ALA A 162 -8.72 0.35 -0.75
C ALA A 162 -7.84 0.42 -2.00
N LEU A 163 -8.19 -0.37 -3.02
CA LEU A 163 -7.55 -0.36 -4.33
C LEU A 163 -8.34 0.61 -5.24
N ASN A 164 -7.63 1.47 -5.98
CA ASN A 164 -8.28 2.45 -6.85
C ASN A 164 -9.09 1.78 -7.96
N ALA A 165 -10.41 1.85 -7.91
CA ALA A 165 -11.30 1.24 -8.91
C ALA A 165 -11.21 1.90 -10.30
N GLU A 166 -10.63 3.11 -10.39
CA GLU A 166 -10.57 3.90 -11.62
C GLU A 166 -9.34 3.59 -12.49
N VAL A 167 -8.36 2.84 -11.96
CA VAL A 167 -7.15 2.45 -12.72
C VAL A 167 -7.26 1.03 -13.27
N SER A 168 -6.46 0.74 -14.29
CA SER A 168 -6.40 -0.61 -14.87
C SER A 168 -5.53 -1.52 -14.01
N TRP A 169 -6.12 -2.58 -13.45
CA TRP A 169 -5.42 -3.61 -12.70
C TRP A 169 -5.24 -4.87 -13.52
N ALA A 170 -4.13 -5.57 -13.29
CA ALA A 170 -3.86 -6.86 -13.87
C ALA A 170 -3.04 -7.74 -12.92
N THR A 171 -3.01 -9.04 -13.19
CA THR A 171 -2.19 -10.02 -12.45
C THR A 171 -1.73 -11.15 -13.39
N GLY A 172 -1.08 -12.17 -12.85
CA GLY A 172 -0.70 -13.39 -13.58
C GLY A 172 0.76 -13.43 -14.04
N LYS A 173 1.13 -14.46 -14.81
CA LYS A 173 2.52 -14.73 -15.22
C LYS A 173 2.89 -14.19 -16.60
N GLY A 174 1.92 -14.09 -17.52
CA GLY A 174 2.13 -13.58 -18.89
C GLY A 174 2.37 -12.07 -18.96
N PRO A 175 2.52 -11.43 -20.12
CA PRO A 175 2.59 -9.97 -20.21
C PRO A 175 1.36 -9.31 -19.57
N LEU A 176 1.56 -8.20 -18.85
CA LEU A 176 0.43 -7.39 -18.37
C LEU A 176 -0.10 -6.54 -19.54
N PRO A 177 -1.42 -6.25 -19.58
CA PRO A 177 -1.97 -5.24 -20.47
C PRO A 177 -1.22 -3.90 -20.34
N ALA A 178 -1.09 -3.16 -21.44
CA ALA A 178 -0.47 -1.84 -21.42
C ALA A 178 -1.15 -0.93 -20.40
N LEU A 179 -0.35 -0.12 -19.69
CA LEU A 179 -0.82 0.84 -18.67
C LEU A 179 -1.55 0.21 -17.47
N SER A 180 -1.50 -1.12 -17.29
CA SER A 180 -2.04 -1.77 -16.11
C SER A 180 -1.03 -1.85 -14.97
N TYR A 181 -1.52 -1.83 -13.73
CA TYR A 181 -0.73 -2.02 -12.53
C TYR A 181 -0.88 -3.45 -12.01
N ASP A 182 0.22 -3.99 -11.49
CA ASP A 182 0.22 -5.32 -10.91
C ASP A 182 -0.39 -5.33 -9.51
N VAL A 183 -1.58 -5.93 -9.36
CA VAL A 183 -2.29 -5.95 -8.08
C VAL A 183 -1.50 -6.70 -6.99
N GLN A 184 -0.74 -7.75 -7.35
CA GLN A 184 0.08 -8.47 -6.38
C GLN A 184 1.21 -7.57 -5.84
N SER A 185 1.90 -6.82 -6.69
CA SER A 185 2.96 -5.90 -6.27
C SER A 185 2.42 -4.78 -5.37
N ALA A 186 1.25 -4.24 -5.70
CA ALA A 186 0.58 -3.22 -4.89
C ALA A 186 0.15 -3.77 -3.52
N LEU A 187 -0.49 -4.95 -3.49
CA LEU A 187 -0.89 -5.61 -2.25
C LEU A 187 0.31 -6.06 -1.40
N THR A 188 1.43 -6.45 -2.03
CA THR A 188 2.66 -6.80 -1.28
C THR A 188 3.20 -5.58 -0.55
N THR A 189 3.16 -4.40 -1.19
CA THR A 189 3.50 -3.11 -0.54
C THR A 189 2.54 -2.81 0.61
N ALA A 190 1.22 -2.90 0.36
CA ALA A 190 0.18 -2.63 1.35
C ALA A 190 0.29 -3.54 2.59
N PHE A 191 0.52 -4.83 2.40
CA PHE A 191 0.71 -5.76 3.51
C PHE A 191 1.99 -5.51 4.30
N GLY A 192 3.04 -4.93 3.68
CA GLY A 192 4.19 -4.43 4.44
C GLY A 192 3.77 -3.43 5.51
N PHE A 193 2.90 -2.47 5.16
CA PHE A 193 2.36 -1.50 6.12
C PHE A 193 1.51 -2.14 7.22
N VAL A 194 0.65 -3.09 6.85
CA VAL A 194 -0.15 -3.89 7.80
C VAL A 194 0.76 -4.60 8.81
N LEU A 195 1.87 -5.16 8.34
CA LEU A 195 2.87 -5.87 9.15
C LEU A 195 3.81 -4.96 9.96
N GLY A 196 3.61 -3.65 9.93
CA GLY A 196 4.41 -2.72 10.73
C GLY A 196 5.67 -2.21 10.07
N LEU A 197 5.82 -2.41 8.76
CA LEU A 197 6.95 -1.89 7.99
C LEU A 197 6.59 -0.53 7.38
N GLY A 198 7.55 0.38 7.33
CA GLY A 198 7.38 1.73 6.82
C GLY A 198 7.96 1.89 5.43
N GLU A 199 7.51 2.95 4.73
CA GLU A 199 8.00 3.28 3.40
C GLU A 199 9.51 3.54 3.37
N VAL A 200 10.16 3.07 2.30
CA VAL A 200 11.55 3.41 1.96
C VAL A 200 11.50 4.29 0.72
N ARG A 201 11.88 5.57 0.84
CA ARG A 201 11.70 6.57 -0.24
C ARG A 201 12.98 6.92 -0.98
N ASP A 202 14.09 6.32 -0.60
CA ASP A 202 15.31 6.46 -1.38
C ASP A 202 15.04 5.89 -2.79
N SER A 203 15.32 6.69 -3.82
CA SER A 203 15.18 6.25 -5.21
C SER A 203 16.05 5.05 -5.54
N ALA A 204 17.18 4.86 -4.85
CA ALA A 204 18.01 3.66 -4.94
C ALA A 204 17.33 2.42 -4.31
N ALA A 205 16.23 2.60 -3.58
CA ALA A 205 15.42 1.53 -3.01
C ALA A 205 14.23 1.14 -3.90
N CYS A 206 14.15 1.59 -5.16
CA CYS A 206 12.94 1.39 -5.95
C CYS A 206 12.59 -0.08 -6.27
N GLY A 207 13.49 -1.03 -5.95
CA GLY A 207 13.23 -2.48 -5.99
C GLY A 207 12.69 -3.06 -4.69
N SER A 208 12.63 -2.30 -3.59
CA SER A 208 12.04 -2.72 -2.32
C SER A 208 10.52 -2.84 -2.43
N ALA A 209 9.95 -3.84 -1.77
CA ALA A 209 8.50 -3.97 -1.62
C ALA A 209 7.87 -2.79 -0.85
N LEU A 210 8.66 -2.01 -0.12
CA LEU A 210 8.23 -0.85 0.68
C LEU A 210 8.47 0.50 -0.03
N TYR A 211 8.95 0.50 -1.27
CA TYR A 211 9.02 1.72 -2.07
C TYR A 211 7.60 2.17 -2.45
N PRO A 212 7.15 3.39 -2.14
CA PRO A 212 5.73 3.74 -2.26
C PRO A 212 5.26 4.01 -3.70
N PHE A 213 6.14 4.08 -4.70
CA PHE A 213 5.78 4.46 -6.08
C PHE A 213 5.80 3.28 -7.04
N LEU A 214 4.64 2.76 -7.45
CA LEU A 214 4.51 1.63 -8.35
C LEU A 214 4.36 2.08 -9.81
N ARG A 215 5.18 1.52 -10.70
CA ARG A 215 5.08 1.78 -12.14
C ARG A 215 4.10 0.79 -12.79
N SER A 216 3.43 1.23 -13.86
CA SER A 216 2.67 0.29 -14.70
C SER A 216 3.57 -0.83 -15.24
N GLY A 217 3.05 -2.05 -15.26
CA GLY A 217 3.76 -3.24 -15.69
C GLY A 217 4.81 -3.77 -14.69
N ASP A 218 5.07 -3.04 -13.59
CA ASP A 218 6.06 -3.44 -12.59
C ASP A 218 5.58 -4.63 -11.77
N ARG A 219 6.47 -5.62 -11.64
CA ARG A 219 6.27 -6.87 -10.89
C ARG A 219 7.38 -7.14 -9.87
N THR A 220 8.33 -6.24 -9.77
CA THR A 220 9.55 -6.43 -8.96
C THR A 220 9.22 -6.72 -7.50
N ARG A 221 8.13 -6.14 -7.00
CA ARG A 221 7.69 -6.24 -5.60
C ARG A 221 6.96 -7.52 -5.24
N ARG A 222 6.68 -8.41 -6.21
CA ARG A 222 6.15 -9.74 -5.89
C ARG A 222 7.15 -10.58 -5.09
N ILE A 223 8.43 -10.19 -5.13
CA ILE A 223 9.55 -10.84 -4.45
C ILE A 223 10.17 -9.79 -3.52
N LEU A 224 10.41 -10.17 -2.27
CA LEU A 224 11.02 -9.30 -1.28
C LEU A 224 12.52 -9.14 -1.55
N GLY A 225 13.04 -7.91 -1.45
CA GLY A 225 14.47 -7.63 -1.41
C GLY A 225 15.08 -8.05 -0.07
N GLU A 226 16.41 -8.03 0.05
CA GLU A 226 17.08 -8.43 1.31
C GLU A 226 16.73 -7.49 2.48
N GLY A 227 16.63 -6.18 2.23
CA GLY A 227 16.18 -5.22 3.26
C GLY A 227 14.77 -5.52 3.77
N ASP A 228 13.84 -5.88 2.87
CA ASP A 228 12.47 -6.24 3.24
C ASP A 228 12.43 -7.51 4.11
N LYS A 229 13.24 -8.53 3.74
CA LYS A 229 13.37 -9.79 4.48
C LYS A 229 13.99 -9.58 5.86
N GLU A 230 15.01 -8.75 5.97
CA GLU A 230 15.63 -8.40 7.25
C GLU A 230 14.65 -7.65 8.15
N ALA A 231 13.91 -6.70 7.57
CA ALA A 231 12.94 -5.90 8.30
C ALA A 231 11.82 -6.75 8.91
N ILE A 232 11.25 -7.70 8.14
CA ILE A 232 10.16 -8.53 8.67
C ILE A 232 10.63 -9.46 9.79
N ARG A 233 11.84 -10.04 9.69
CA ARG A 233 12.47 -10.86 10.75
C ARG A 233 12.74 -10.07 12.02
N LYS A 234 12.97 -8.76 11.91
CA LYS A 234 13.20 -7.90 13.06
C LYS A 234 11.91 -7.65 13.86
N ILE A 235 10.75 -7.71 13.20
CA ILE A 235 9.45 -7.52 13.85
C ILE A 235 8.87 -8.86 14.37
N TYR A 236 9.10 -9.96 13.65
CA TYR A 236 8.49 -11.29 13.85
C TYR A 236 9.50 -12.42 13.91
#